data_AF-A0A370AWB5-F1
#
_entry.id   AF-A0A370AWB5-F1
#
_cell.length_a   1.000
_cell.length_b   1.000
_cell.length_c   1.000
_cell.angle_alpha   90.00
_cell.angle_beta   90.00
_cell.angle_gamma   90.00
#
_symmetry.space_group_name_H-M   'P 1'
#
loop_
_entity.id
_entity.type
_entity.pdbx_description
1 polymer ?
#
loop_
_entity_poly.entity_id
_entity_poly.type
_entity_poly.pdbx_seq_one_letter_code
_entity_poly.pdbx_strand_id
1 'polypeptide(L)'
;MSRYSLILLLVFIPLVSCKSLPQSEQPPQNEVFIPRVSGEISSLEIIDGQLIIQSDGEIRIAYTLDTEKSRFQLENAESYRYNHMKRPDGPISDLTLYKGEEQIAWISEGLREGAALDGLSVLPAADTDSIILKSKDQEWPIPADTETVVNWGDGDYIAYASQISKGKMEDQPPFRVNLILLKR
;
A
#
# COMPACT_ATOMS: atom_id res chain seq x y z
N MET A 1 48.77 64.51 42.49
CA MET A 1 48.99 63.23 43.20
C MET A 1 47.64 62.69 43.64
N SER A 2 47.19 61.58 43.07
CA SER A 2 46.25 60.66 43.72
C SER A 2 46.51 59.27 43.16
N ARG A 3 46.62 58.30 44.06
CA ARG A 3 46.81 56.87 43.81
C ARG A 3 45.44 56.18 43.72
N TYR A 4 45.49 54.87 43.49
CA TYR A 4 44.42 53.86 43.44
C TYR A 4 43.75 53.69 42.08
N SER A 5 43.38 52.49 41.65
CA SER A 5 43.88 51.13 41.84
C SER A 5 43.07 50.31 40.84
N LEU A 6 43.71 49.35 40.20
CA LEU A 6 43.12 48.40 39.26
C LEU A 6 42.07 47.52 39.97
N ILE A 7 40.87 47.38 39.41
CA ILE A 7 40.05 46.16 39.56
C ILE A 7 39.45 45.82 38.20
N LEU A 8 39.85 44.65 37.70
CA LEU A 8 39.33 43.95 36.54
C LEU A 8 38.09 43.15 37.01
N LEU A 9 36.93 43.32 36.37
CA LEU A 9 35.81 42.38 36.52
C LEU A 9 35.29 42.02 35.12
N LEU A 10 35.74 40.88 34.62
CA LEU A 10 35.15 40.19 33.48
C LEU A 10 34.03 39.28 34.01
N VAL A 11 32.79 39.51 33.62
CA VAL A 11 31.74 38.49 33.67
C VAL A 11 31.00 38.49 32.33
N PHE A 12 31.02 37.31 31.72
CA PHE A 12 30.42 36.95 30.45
C PHE A 12 28.88 37.05 30.48
N ILE A 13 28.29 37.59 29.41
CA ILE A 13 26.90 37.30 29.04
C ILE A 13 26.87 36.99 27.53
N PRO A 14 26.71 35.73 27.11
CA PRO A 14 26.28 35.42 25.76
C PRO A 14 24.74 35.37 25.74
N LEU A 15 24.11 36.45 25.31
CA LEU A 15 22.67 36.50 25.07
C LEU A 15 22.45 37.08 23.68
N VAL A 16 22.49 36.20 22.67
CA VAL A 16 21.43 36.01 21.66
C VAL A 16 21.77 34.69 20.93
N SER A 17 21.29 33.56 21.46
CA SER A 17 21.13 32.37 20.63
C SER A 17 19.73 32.47 20.01
N CYS A 18 19.63 33.03 18.80
CA CYS A 18 18.45 32.84 17.96
C CYS A 18 18.46 31.39 17.46
N LYS A 19 18.01 30.46 18.30
CA LYS A 19 17.50 29.17 17.84
C LYS A 19 15.99 29.31 17.68
N SER A 20 15.56 29.58 16.47
CA SER A 20 14.18 29.37 16.05
C SER A 20 14.19 28.63 14.72
N LEU A 21 14.02 27.32 14.80
CA LEU A 21 13.08 26.61 13.95
C LEU A 21 12.34 25.65 14.88
N PRO A 22 11.01 25.78 15.04
CA PRO A 22 10.23 24.81 15.78
C PRO A 22 10.38 23.46 15.06
N GLN A 23 10.56 22.39 15.84
CA GLN A 23 10.29 21.04 15.37
C GLN A 23 8.95 21.09 14.64
N SER A 24 8.96 20.67 13.38
CA SER A 24 7.76 20.21 12.73
C SER A 24 7.26 19.05 13.59
N GLU A 25 6.32 19.34 14.49
CA GLU A 25 5.43 18.34 15.06
C GLU A 25 4.75 17.71 13.85
N GLN A 26 5.20 16.53 13.44
CA GLN A 26 4.38 15.67 12.60
C GLN A 26 3.04 15.53 13.32
N PRO A 27 1.89 15.79 12.66
CA PRO A 27 0.61 15.52 13.26
C PRO A 27 0.56 14.04 13.67
N PRO A 28 -0.12 13.69 14.76
CA PRO A 28 -0.19 12.32 15.24
C PRO A 28 -0.72 11.43 14.12
N GLN A 29 0.11 10.51 13.63
CA GLN A 29 -0.29 9.44 12.75
C GLN A 29 -1.14 8.46 13.56
N ASN A 30 -2.41 8.78 13.77
CA ASN A 30 -3.39 7.81 14.23
C ASN A 30 -3.72 6.88 13.05
N GLU A 31 -2.76 6.03 12.67
CA GLU A 31 -3.07 4.84 11.89
C GLU A 31 -3.94 3.95 12.76
N VAL A 32 -5.23 3.90 12.47
CA VAL A 32 -6.13 2.94 13.11
C VAL A 32 -5.97 1.64 12.36
N PHE A 33 -5.06 0.80 12.86
CA PHE A 33 -4.93 -0.58 12.40
C PHE A 33 -6.20 -1.33 12.76
N ILE A 34 -7.03 -1.67 11.78
CA ILE A 34 -8.10 -2.64 11.97
C ILE A 34 -7.44 -4.02 11.93
N PRO A 35 -7.67 -4.91 12.91
CA PRO A 35 -6.98 -6.18 13.00
C PRO A 35 -7.13 -6.97 11.69
N ARG A 36 -6.03 -7.60 11.27
CA ARG A 36 -6.03 -8.61 10.20
C ARG A 36 -7.07 -9.68 10.56
N VAL A 37 -8.06 -9.87 9.70
CA VAL A 37 -9.10 -10.90 9.86
C VAL A 37 -8.80 -12.03 8.89
N SER A 38 -9.02 -13.26 9.30
CA SER A 38 -8.95 -14.44 8.44
C SER A 38 -10.05 -15.40 8.82
N GLY A 39 -10.57 -16.13 7.85
CA GLY A 39 -11.66 -17.08 8.08
C GLY A 39 -12.01 -17.89 6.85
N GLU A 40 -13.00 -18.76 7.00
CA GLU A 40 -13.61 -19.51 5.91
C GLU A 40 -14.58 -18.62 5.12
N ILE A 41 -14.73 -18.92 3.83
CA ILE A 41 -15.65 -18.21 2.94
C ILE A 41 -16.97 -18.98 2.92
N SER A 42 -18.05 -18.31 3.32
CA SER A 42 -19.41 -18.88 3.21
C SER A 42 -20.01 -18.64 1.83
N SER A 43 -19.78 -17.45 1.25
CA SER A 43 -20.09 -17.16 -0.15
C SER A 43 -19.18 -16.06 -0.70
N LEU A 44 -19.03 -16.07 -2.02
CA LEU A 44 -18.26 -15.09 -2.78
C LEU A 44 -19.06 -14.69 -4.02
N GLU A 45 -19.20 -13.38 -4.23
CA GLU A 45 -19.98 -12.82 -5.33
C GLU A 45 -19.24 -11.63 -5.95
N ILE A 46 -19.40 -11.43 -7.26
CA ILE A 46 -18.92 -10.23 -7.96
C ILE A 46 -20.13 -9.46 -8.46
N ILE A 47 -20.34 -8.28 -7.87
CA ILE A 47 -21.48 -7.39 -8.16
C ILE A 47 -20.94 -5.99 -8.41
N ASP A 48 -21.31 -5.39 -9.54
CA ASP A 48 -20.99 -3.99 -9.90
C ASP A 48 -19.51 -3.61 -9.73
N GLY A 49 -18.61 -4.51 -10.13
CA GLY A 49 -17.16 -4.27 -10.01
C GLY A 49 -16.63 -4.33 -8.57
N GLN A 50 -17.37 -4.97 -7.67
CA GLN A 50 -16.94 -5.30 -6.32
C GLN A 50 -16.94 -6.80 -6.11
N LEU A 51 -15.89 -7.30 -5.46
CA LEU A 51 -15.86 -8.63 -4.88
C LEU A 51 -16.43 -8.54 -3.47
N ILE A 52 -17.47 -9.33 -3.22
CA ILE A 52 -18.18 -9.41 -1.94
C ILE A 52 -17.91 -10.79 -1.35
N ILE A 53 -17.41 -10.83 -0.12
CA ILE A 53 -17.15 -12.07 0.63
C ILE A 53 -18.03 -12.07 1.87
N GLN A 54 -18.83 -13.11 2.02
CA GLN A 54 -19.60 -13.38 3.23
C GLN A 54 -18.84 -14.38 4.11
N SER A 55 -18.60 -13.99 5.35
CA SER A 55 -18.00 -14.81 6.42
C SER A 55 -18.64 -14.45 7.78
N ASP A 56 -17.85 -14.36 8.86
CA ASP A 56 -18.28 -13.76 10.15
C ASP A 56 -18.66 -12.27 10.02
N GLY A 57 -18.38 -11.66 8.87
CA GLY A 57 -18.86 -10.35 8.44
C GLY A 57 -18.83 -10.24 6.92
N GLU A 58 -19.30 -9.10 6.41
CA GLU A 58 -19.24 -8.81 4.98
C GLU A 58 -17.98 -8.01 4.65
N ILE A 59 -17.18 -8.51 3.69
CA ILE A 59 -16.01 -7.81 3.15
C ILE A 59 -16.33 -7.41 1.71
N ARG A 60 -16.04 -6.15 1.37
CA ARG A 60 -16.19 -5.60 0.02
C ARG A 60 -14.86 -5.01 -0.42
N ILE A 61 -14.42 -5.36 -1.62
CA ILE A 61 -13.20 -4.80 -2.22
C ILE A 61 -13.43 -4.53 -3.71
N ALA A 62 -12.80 -3.49 -4.23
CA ALA A 62 -12.84 -3.18 -5.66
C ALA A 62 -12.28 -4.35 -6.48
N TYR A 63 -13.02 -4.76 -7.52
CA TYR A 63 -12.65 -5.87 -8.38
C TYR A 63 -13.18 -5.68 -9.79
N THR A 64 -12.28 -5.48 -10.74
CA THR A 64 -12.60 -5.03 -12.11
C THR A 64 -12.39 -6.11 -13.17
N LEU A 65 -11.79 -7.24 -12.80
CA LEU A 65 -11.56 -8.38 -13.71
C LEU A 65 -12.83 -9.22 -13.87
N ASP A 66 -13.70 -8.87 -14.80
CA ASP A 66 -14.89 -9.66 -15.13
C ASP A 66 -14.63 -10.63 -16.30
N THR A 67 -13.89 -11.71 -16.05
CA THR A 67 -13.67 -12.78 -17.04
C THR A 67 -14.10 -14.14 -16.47
N GLU A 68 -14.50 -15.06 -17.34
CA GLU A 68 -14.89 -16.43 -16.92
C GLU A 68 -13.75 -17.11 -16.14
N LYS A 69 -12.51 -16.92 -16.57
CA LYS A 69 -11.32 -17.47 -15.89
C LYS A 69 -11.15 -16.89 -14.49
N SER A 70 -11.29 -15.57 -14.36
CA SER A 70 -11.12 -14.90 -13.08
C SER A 70 -12.23 -15.29 -12.09
N ARG A 71 -13.48 -15.39 -12.56
CA ARG A 71 -14.62 -15.88 -11.77
C ARG A 71 -14.43 -17.32 -11.30
N PHE A 72 -14.12 -18.24 -12.21
CA PHE A 72 -13.92 -19.66 -11.89
C PHE A 72 -12.84 -19.83 -10.80
N GLN A 73 -11.76 -19.07 -10.89
CA GLN A 73 -10.69 -19.17 -9.91
C GLN A 73 -11.13 -18.69 -8.52
N LEU A 74 -11.85 -17.57 -8.46
CA LEU A 74 -12.33 -17.02 -7.19
C LEU A 74 -13.44 -17.87 -6.56
N GLU A 75 -14.31 -18.49 -7.34
CA GLU A 75 -15.36 -19.41 -6.85
C GLU A 75 -14.79 -20.63 -6.13
N ASN A 76 -13.53 -20.99 -6.41
CA ASN A 76 -12.82 -22.07 -5.74
C ASN A 76 -12.13 -21.64 -4.43
N ALA A 77 -12.25 -20.36 -4.02
CA ALA A 77 -11.68 -19.88 -2.77
C ALA A 77 -12.43 -20.48 -1.57
N GLU A 78 -11.68 -21.07 -0.64
CA GLU A 78 -12.22 -21.71 0.57
C GLU A 78 -12.01 -20.85 1.81
N SER A 79 -10.92 -20.07 1.84
CA SER A 79 -10.60 -19.20 2.96
C SER A 79 -9.95 -17.89 2.51
N TYR A 80 -9.92 -16.91 3.41
CA TYR A 80 -9.40 -15.58 3.13
C TYR A 80 -8.52 -15.05 4.26
N ARG A 81 -7.70 -14.07 3.89
CA ARG A 81 -7.04 -13.14 4.81
C ARG A 81 -7.30 -11.72 4.32
N TYR A 82 -7.84 -10.90 5.19
CA TYR A 82 -8.18 -9.52 4.90
C TYR A 82 -7.49 -8.57 5.86
N ASN A 83 -6.92 -7.51 5.30
CA ASN A 83 -6.29 -6.42 6.01
C ASN A 83 -6.92 -5.11 5.56
N HIS A 84 -7.36 -4.28 6.50
CA HIS A 84 -7.88 -2.94 6.20
C HIS A 84 -7.21 -1.91 7.09
N MET A 85 -6.58 -0.93 6.48
CA MET A 85 -5.87 0.13 7.17
C MET A 85 -6.52 1.47 6.83
N LYS A 86 -7.02 2.16 7.86
CA LYS A 86 -7.47 3.53 7.73
C LYS A 86 -6.30 4.46 7.96
N ARG A 87 -5.89 5.17 6.91
CA ARG A 87 -4.79 6.13 6.94
C ARG A 87 -5.27 7.54 6.59
N PRO A 88 -4.57 8.59 7.03
CA PRO A 88 -4.89 9.97 6.65
C PRO A 88 -4.85 10.22 5.14
N ASP A 89 -3.98 9.51 4.42
CA ASP A 89 -3.80 9.59 2.96
C ASP A 89 -4.76 8.67 2.16
N GLY A 90 -5.77 8.12 2.83
CA GLY A 90 -6.78 7.23 2.24
C GLY A 90 -6.61 5.77 2.64
N PRO A 91 -7.69 4.97 2.60
CA PRO A 91 -7.66 3.58 3.05
C PRO A 91 -6.80 2.70 2.14
N ILE A 92 -6.30 1.61 2.71
CA ILE A 92 -5.66 0.50 2.02
C ILE A 92 -6.37 -0.77 2.45
N SER A 93 -6.77 -1.59 1.49
CA SER A 93 -7.40 -2.88 1.74
C SER A 93 -6.67 -3.95 0.96
N ASP A 94 -6.27 -5.03 1.63
CA ASP A 94 -5.64 -6.19 0.99
C ASP A 94 -6.46 -7.44 1.31
N LEU A 95 -6.80 -8.19 0.27
CA LEU A 95 -7.50 -9.45 0.36
C LEU A 95 -6.64 -10.53 -0.31
N THR A 96 -6.28 -11.56 0.45
CA THR A 96 -5.67 -12.78 -0.09
C THR A 96 -6.68 -13.92 0.01
N LEU A 97 -6.83 -14.69 -1.06
CA LEU A 97 -7.73 -15.84 -1.13
C LEU A 97 -6.94 -17.13 -1.30
N TYR A 98 -7.44 -18.18 -0.68
CA TYR A 98 -6.79 -19.47 -0.62
C TYR A 98 -7.73 -20.62 -0.99
N LYS A 99 -7.17 -21.67 -1.60
CA LYS A 99 -7.78 -22.99 -1.75
C LYS A 99 -6.88 -23.99 -1.02
N GLY A 100 -7.37 -24.58 0.07
CA GLY A 100 -6.50 -25.22 1.06
C GLY A 100 -5.41 -24.25 1.54
N GLU A 101 -4.14 -24.64 1.37
CA GLU A 101 -2.98 -23.81 1.73
C GLU A 101 -2.46 -22.95 0.56
N GLU A 102 -2.99 -23.13 -0.66
CA GLU A 102 -2.50 -22.44 -1.84
C GLU A 102 -3.14 -21.06 -1.97
N GLN A 103 -2.30 -20.01 -2.11
CA GLN A 103 -2.77 -18.69 -2.49
C GLN A 103 -3.18 -18.68 -3.97
N ILE A 104 -4.45 -18.37 -4.23
CA ILE A 104 -5.01 -18.32 -5.59
C ILE A 104 -5.24 -16.89 -6.08
N ALA A 105 -5.38 -15.93 -5.17
CA ALA A 105 -5.54 -14.51 -5.52
C ALA A 105 -4.99 -13.58 -4.44
N TRP A 106 -4.50 -12.42 -4.88
CA TRP A 106 -4.27 -11.25 -4.05
C TRP A 106 -4.88 -10.03 -4.72
N ILE A 107 -5.80 -9.37 -4.02
CA ILE A 107 -6.57 -8.23 -4.50
C ILE A 107 -6.31 -7.11 -3.53
N SER A 108 -5.80 -5.98 -4.03
CA SER A 108 -5.52 -4.83 -3.20
C SER A 108 -6.10 -3.55 -3.78
N GLU A 109 -6.65 -2.74 -2.88
CA GLU A 109 -7.17 -1.41 -3.15
C GLU A 109 -6.27 -0.37 -2.50
N GLY A 110 -5.77 0.56 -3.31
CA GLY A 110 -4.96 1.67 -2.84
C GLY A 110 -3.57 1.27 -2.38
N LEU A 111 -2.89 0.35 -3.05
CA LEU A 111 -1.47 0.11 -2.80
C LEU A 111 -0.65 1.39 -2.98
N ARG A 112 0.44 1.47 -2.20
CA ARG A 112 1.46 2.53 -2.27
C ARG A 112 2.76 1.96 -2.81
N GLU A 113 3.69 2.85 -3.13
CA GLU A 113 5.01 2.44 -3.59
C GLU A 113 5.71 1.61 -2.52
N GLY A 114 6.35 0.53 -2.94
CA GLY A 114 7.06 -0.39 -2.05
C GLY A 114 6.14 -1.33 -1.25
N ALA A 115 4.81 -1.21 -1.40
CA ALA A 115 3.90 -2.23 -0.89
C ALA A 115 4.23 -3.57 -1.54
N ALA A 116 4.25 -4.63 -0.73
CA ALA A 116 4.79 -5.91 -1.14
C ALA A 116 3.92 -7.10 -0.76
N LEU A 117 3.78 -8.03 -1.70
CA LEU A 117 3.35 -9.40 -1.48
C LEU A 117 4.60 -10.28 -1.58
N ASP A 118 5.05 -10.86 -0.47
CA ASP A 118 6.19 -11.80 -0.38
C ASP A 118 7.35 -11.60 -1.38
N GLY A 119 8.02 -10.45 -1.30
CA GLY A 119 9.18 -10.15 -2.15
C GLY A 119 8.84 -9.70 -3.58
N LEU A 120 7.57 -9.41 -3.86
CA LEU A 120 7.10 -8.67 -5.02
C LEU A 120 6.76 -7.24 -4.59
N SER A 121 7.45 -6.24 -5.12
CA SER A 121 7.21 -4.82 -4.85
C SER A 121 6.44 -4.16 -5.98
N VAL A 122 5.58 -3.21 -5.64
CA VAL A 122 4.89 -2.35 -6.60
C VAL A 122 5.60 -0.99 -6.69
N LEU A 123 6.01 -0.62 -7.90
CA LEU A 123 6.71 0.62 -8.19
C LEU A 123 5.97 1.44 -9.26
N PRO A 124 6.04 2.78 -9.22
CA PRO A 124 5.57 3.60 -10.33
C PRO A 124 6.49 3.40 -11.56
N ALA A 125 5.90 3.15 -12.72
CA ALA A 125 6.64 3.26 -13.98
C ALA A 125 6.92 4.74 -14.33
N ALA A 126 7.82 4.98 -15.30
CA ALA A 126 8.16 6.32 -15.75
C ALA A 126 7.05 7.03 -16.56
N ASP A 127 6.19 6.26 -17.25
CA ASP A 127 4.97 6.79 -17.88
C ASP A 127 3.88 7.06 -16.83
N THR A 128 2.70 7.52 -17.23
CA THR A 128 1.58 7.72 -16.28
C THR A 128 0.70 6.50 -16.11
N ASP A 129 0.69 5.61 -17.10
CA ASP A 129 -0.39 4.64 -17.30
C ASP A 129 0.05 3.20 -17.02
N SER A 130 1.16 3.00 -16.32
CA SER A 130 1.60 1.67 -15.90
C SER A 130 2.27 1.65 -14.54
N ILE A 131 2.36 0.46 -13.96
CA ILE A 131 3.20 0.16 -12.80
C ILE A 131 4.31 -0.81 -13.21
N ILE A 132 5.32 -0.94 -12.34
CA ILE A 132 6.31 -2.01 -12.43
C ILE A 132 6.10 -2.92 -11.22
N LEU A 133 5.85 -4.19 -11.47
CA LEU A 133 6.02 -5.22 -10.46
C LEU A 133 7.48 -5.68 -10.48
N LYS A 134 8.12 -5.70 -9.32
CA LYS A 134 9.54 -6.04 -9.21
C LYS A 134 9.75 -7.15 -8.19
N SER A 135 10.50 -8.18 -8.56
CA SER A 135 11.00 -9.18 -7.63
C SER A 135 12.45 -9.52 -7.96
N LYS A 136 13.36 -9.26 -7.02
CA LYS A 136 14.82 -9.42 -7.22
C LYS A 136 15.28 -8.68 -8.48
N ASP A 137 15.80 -9.40 -9.47
CA ASP A 137 16.31 -8.88 -10.74
C ASP A 137 15.27 -8.91 -11.88
N GLN A 138 14.03 -9.30 -11.59
CA GLN A 138 12.94 -9.37 -12.56
C GLN A 138 11.96 -8.21 -12.38
N GLU A 139 11.56 -7.63 -13.50
CA GLU A 139 10.61 -6.52 -13.57
C GLU A 139 9.56 -6.81 -14.64
N TRP A 140 8.29 -6.57 -14.31
CA TRP A 140 7.15 -6.71 -15.20
C TRP A 140 6.41 -5.38 -15.28
N PRO A 141 6.42 -4.70 -16.45
CA PRO A 141 5.56 -3.54 -16.66
C PRO A 141 4.12 -4.02 -16.79
N ILE A 142 3.22 -3.46 -15.99
CA ILE A 142 1.80 -3.76 -16.00
C ILE A 142 1.05 -2.50 -16.44
N PRO A 143 0.58 -2.44 -17.70
CA PRO A 143 -0.23 -1.33 -18.17
C PRO A 143 -1.56 -1.27 -17.42
N ALA A 144 -2.08 -0.05 -17.26
CA ALA A 144 -3.41 0.19 -16.72
C ALA A 144 -4.46 -0.56 -17.54
N ASP A 145 -5.42 -1.13 -16.83
CA ASP A 145 -6.62 -1.76 -17.37
C ASP A 145 -6.34 -2.86 -18.41
N THR A 146 -5.17 -3.49 -18.29
CA THR A 146 -4.71 -4.57 -19.19
C THR A 146 -4.22 -5.76 -18.39
N GLU A 147 -4.72 -6.96 -18.71
CA GLU A 147 -4.19 -8.20 -18.13
C GLU A 147 -2.78 -8.49 -18.64
N THR A 148 -1.85 -8.72 -17.72
CA THR A 148 -0.45 -9.05 -18.03
C THR A 148 -0.07 -10.35 -17.33
N VAL A 149 0.66 -11.23 -18.02
CA VAL A 149 1.19 -12.46 -17.41
C VAL A 149 2.50 -12.15 -16.69
N VAL A 150 2.57 -12.55 -15.43
CA VAL A 150 3.71 -12.33 -14.53
C VAL A 150 4.16 -13.69 -14.00
N ASN A 151 5.37 -14.10 -14.32
CA ASN A 151 5.92 -15.37 -13.88
C ASN A 151 6.73 -15.12 -12.60
N TRP A 152 6.11 -15.28 -11.45
CA TRP A 152 6.68 -14.90 -10.16
C TRP A 152 6.53 -16.02 -9.13
N GLY A 153 7.57 -16.22 -8.32
CA GLY A 153 7.54 -17.24 -7.27
C GLY A 153 7.47 -18.66 -7.86
N ASP A 154 6.39 -19.36 -7.56
CA ASP A 154 6.15 -20.76 -7.92
C ASP A 154 5.26 -20.96 -9.15
N GLY A 155 4.80 -19.89 -9.79
CA GLY A 155 3.88 -20.03 -10.93
C GLY A 155 3.65 -18.76 -11.75
N ASP A 156 2.69 -18.89 -12.66
CA ASP A 156 2.25 -17.80 -13.52
C ASP A 156 1.06 -17.09 -12.85
N TYR A 157 1.06 -15.76 -12.91
CA TYR A 157 0.00 -14.91 -12.40
C TYR A 157 -0.56 -14.04 -13.53
N ILE A 158 -1.86 -13.76 -13.48
CA ILE A 158 -2.48 -12.65 -14.19
C ILE A 158 -2.41 -11.44 -13.27
N ALA A 159 -1.69 -10.40 -13.69
CA ALA A 159 -1.67 -9.11 -13.05
C ALA A 159 -2.59 -8.14 -13.79
N TYR A 160 -3.35 -7.36 -13.03
CA TYR A 160 -4.19 -6.28 -13.55
C TYR A 160 -4.08 -5.07 -12.62
N ALA A 161 -3.66 -3.93 -13.18
CA ALA A 161 -3.55 -2.66 -12.46
C ALA A 161 -4.64 -1.70 -12.91
N SER A 162 -5.25 -0.98 -11.98
CA SER A 162 -6.25 0.05 -12.28
C SER A 162 -6.17 1.20 -11.28
N GLN A 163 -6.84 2.31 -11.60
CA GLN A 163 -6.84 3.52 -10.77
C GLN A 163 -5.42 3.97 -10.38
N ILE A 164 -4.49 3.87 -11.34
CA ILE A 164 -3.12 4.34 -11.15
C ILE A 164 -3.15 5.86 -11.01
N SER A 165 -2.69 6.36 -9.88
CA SER A 165 -2.51 7.77 -9.62
C SER A 165 -1.05 8.03 -9.28
N LYS A 166 -0.45 8.99 -9.98
CA LYS A 166 0.91 9.49 -9.76
C LYS A 166 0.81 10.99 -9.47
N GLY A 167 0.75 11.31 -8.19
CA GLY A 167 0.80 12.70 -7.72
C GLY A 167 2.21 13.27 -7.80
N LYS A 168 2.32 14.58 -7.58
CA LYS A 168 3.61 15.21 -7.28
C LYS A 168 4.12 14.70 -5.94
N MET A 169 5.41 14.87 -5.64
CA MET A 169 5.97 14.54 -4.30
C MET A 169 5.23 15.24 -3.14
N GLU A 170 4.52 16.34 -3.44
CA GLU A 170 3.73 17.14 -2.51
C GLU A 170 2.36 16.51 -2.21
N ASP A 171 1.86 15.65 -3.11
CA ASP A 171 0.63 14.90 -2.92
C ASP A 171 0.91 13.73 -1.95
N GLN A 172 0.06 13.57 -0.95
CA GLN A 172 0.10 12.39 -0.06
C GLN A 172 -1.17 11.55 -0.28
N PRO A 173 -1.06 10.38 -0.89
CA PRO A 173 0.16 9.67 -1.31
C PRO A 173 0.59 10.07 -2.75
N PRO A 174 1.89 10.12 -3.04
CA PRO A 174 2.38 10.47 -4.38
C PRO A 174 2.12 9.36 -5.40
N PHE A 175 1.80 8.15 -4.93
CA PHE A 175 1.44 7.01 -5.77
C PHE A 175 0.34 6.17 -5.13
N ARG A 176 -0.67 5.83 -5.93
CA ARG A 176 -1.75 4.91 -5.55
C ARG A 176 -2.12 4.00 -6.72
N VAL A 177 -2.40 2.72 -6.46
CA VAL A 177 -2.89 1.79 -7.48
C VAL A 177 -3.80 0.73 -6.86
N ASN A 178 -4.79 0.25 -7.60
CA ASN A 178 -5.48 -1.00 -7.29
C ASN A 178 -4.84 -2.12 -8.12
N LEU A 179 -4.53 -3.24 -7.49
CA LEU A 179 -3.83 -4.34 -8.12
C LEU A 179 -4.52 -5.65 -7.82
N ILE A 180 -4.72 -6.45 -8.86
CA ILE A 180 -5.19 -7.82 -8.76
C ILE A 180 -4.09 -8.73 -9.29
N LEU A 181 -3.72 -9.75 -8.51
CA LEU A 181 -2.89 -10.88 -8.92
C LEU A 181 -3.70 -12.16 -8.78
N LEU A 182 -3.97 -12.86 -9.87
CA LEU A 182 -4.63 -14.18 -9.88
C LEU A 182 -3.61 -15.23 -10.30
N LYS A 183 -3.42 -16.30 -9.52
CA LYS A 183 -2.55 -17.41 -9.95
C LYS A 183 -3.13 -18.04 -11.23
N ARG A 184 -2.40 -18.75 -12.08
CA ARG A 184 -2.96 -19.36 -13.30
C ARG A 184 -3.15 -20.85 -13.24
#